data_AF-A0AAV0W315-F1
#
_entry.id   AF-A0AAV0W315-F1
#
_cell.length_a   1.000
_cell.length_b   1.000
_cell.length_c   1.000
_cell.angle_alpha   90.00
_cell.angle_beta   90.00
_cell.angle_gamma   90.00
#
_symmetry.space_group_name_H-M   'P 1'
#
loop_
_entity.id
_entity.type
_entity.pdbx_description
1 polymer ?
#
loop_
_entity_poly.entity_id
_entity_poly.type
_entity_poly.pdbx_seq_one_letter_code
_entity_poly.pdbx_strand_id
1 'polypeptide(L)'
;MSTLDSIGIGEPLLSWLHSYITNRIQWVTVDSTSSDHFTPSSGVPQGAVLSPLLFALFVNSATSVLQHAKLLIFADDMKIFFRIKSISDCHLLQNDLQRLVTWGESLGLALNITKCSVMTFCRINAVIKHTYSVNNTPLTTCNNYIKDLGFTLTRNLCPNMHIQLICCKALKLLGFINRISTDYHLITPLKTLFCSLVRPILEYGTILWDPSTASARSMIERVQRKFLRHAAFKLNIFCPPHDYTPIQRIFSLESLADRRHSANLTFLSNLLSSKIDSPESLSRVSFNVPSRRTRSSVPFNIPFSSSNYYLNSPIIRLMRIANTDPSFSL
;
A
#
# COMPACT_ATOMS: atom_id res chain seq x y z
N MET A 1 26.25 8.70 -13.77
CA MET A 1 26.60 10.12 -13.97
C MET A 1 25.81 10.75 -15.08
N SER A 2 25.78 10.16 -16.28
CA SER A 2 24.95 10.61 -17.42
C SER A 2 23.50 10.95 -17.04
N THR A 3 22.83 10.12 -16.24
CA THR A 3 21.46 10.41 -15.79
C THR A 3 21.36 11.69 -14.97
N LEU A 4 22.29 11.92 -14.03
CA LEU A 4 22.29 13.10 -13.16
C LEU A 4 22.55 14.38 -13.97
N ASP A 5 23.49 14.31 -14.91
CA ASP A 5 23.78 15.41 -15.83
C ASP A 5 22.57 15.73 -16.72
N SER A 6 21.91 14.70 -17.26
CA SER A 6 20.73 14.86 -18.13
C SER A 6 19.50 15.49 -17.44
N ILE A 7 19.39 15.39 -16.11
CA ILE A 7 18.33 16.03 -15.32
C ILE A 7 18.73 17.44 -14.83
N GLY A 8 19.88 17.95 -15.28
CA GLY A 8 20.35 19.32 -15.00
C GLY A 8 21.15 19.47 -13.71
N ILE A 9 21.67 18.39 -13.12
CA ILE A 9 22.58 18.50 -11.97
C ILE A 9 23.97 18.87 -12.47
N GLY A 10 24.32 20.14 -12.30
CA GLY A 10 25.64 20.67 -12.66
C GLY A 10 26.67 20.62 -11.53
N GLU A 11 27.85 21.19 -11.81
CA GLU A 11 28.93 21.34 -10.83
C GLU A 11 28.64 22.43 -9.79
N PRO A 12 29.16 22.32 -8.55
CA PRO A 12 30.06 21.27 -8.04
C PRO A 12 29.33 20.01 -7.51
N LEU A 13 28.00 20.00 -7.57
CA LEU A 13 27.18 18.93 -6.99
C LEU A 13 27.37 17.60 -7.74
N LEU A 14 27.52 17.65 -9.06
CA LEU A 14 27.77 16.46 -9.87
C LEU A 14 29.08 15.76 -9.45
N SER A 15 30.18 16.51 -9.30
CA SER A 15 31.45 15.97 -8.80
C SER A 15 31.33 15.42 -7.37
N TRP A 16 30.56 16.08 -6.50
CA TRP A 16 30.32 15.57 -5.15
C TRP A 16 29.55 14.24 -5.17
N LEU A 17 28.50 14.12 -5.98
CA LEU A 17 27.72 12.89 -6.15
C LEU A 17 28.56 11.79 -6.80
N HIS A 18 29.44 12.13 -7.74
CA HIS A 18 30.41 11.20 -8.31
C HIS A 18 31.34 10.65 -7.23
N SER A 19 31.95 11.52 -6.43
CA SER A 19 32.78 11.10 -5.29
C SER A 19 31.99 10.28 -4.26
N TYR A 20 30.69 10.53 -4.10
CA TYR A 20 29.85 9.81 -3.15
C TYR A 20 29.60 8.34 -3.56
N ILE A 21 29.52 8.03 -4.86
CA ILE A 21 29.23 6.67 -5.33
C ILE A 21 30.45 5.90 -5.86
N THR A 22 31.56 6.57 -6.16
CA THR A 22 32.76 5.93 -6.70
C THR A 22 33.76 5.52 -5.62
N ASN A 23 34.60 4.52 -5.94
CA ASN A 23 35.69 4.03 -5.08
C ASN A 23 35.27 3.75 -3.63
N ARG A 24 34.05 3.22 -3.46
CA ARG A 24 33.53 2.85 -2.15
C ARG A 24 34.18 1.54 -1.71
N ILE A 25 34.54 1.47 -0.44
CA ILE A 25 35.02 0.24 0.18
C ILE A 25 33.99 -0.18 1.22
N GLN A 26 33.63 -1.46 1.21
CA GLN A 26 32.68 -2.08 2.13
C GLN A 26 33.36 -3.24 2.86
N TRP A 27 32.96 -3.50 4.09
CA TRP A 27 33.32 -4.69 4.86
C TRP A 27 32.21 -4.94 5.89
N VAL A 28 32.17 -6.14 6.45
CA VAL A 28 31.21 -6.52 7.49
C VAL A 28 31.97 -6.85 8.76
N THR A 29 31.52 -6.30 9.88
CA THR A 29 32.03 -6.65 11.21
C THR A 29 30.94 -7.39 11.98
N VAL A 30 31.28 -8.58 12.47
CA VAL A 30 30.45 -9.37 13.39
C VAL A 30 31.25 -9.55 14.66
N ASP A 31 30.72 -9.04 15.77
CA ASP A 31 31.41 -8.92 17.05
C ASP A 31 32.76 -8.20 16.89
N SER A 32 33.88 -8.89 17.12
CA SER A 32 35.24 -8.37 17.00
C SER A 32 35.95 -8.75 15.70
N THR A 33 35.27 -9.42 14.78
CA THR A 33 35.87 -9.94 13.55
C THR A 33 35.35 -9.19 12.33
N SER A 34 36.26 -8.70 11.49
CA SER A 34 35.91 -7.99 10.24
C SER A 34 36.26 -8.86 9.02
N SER A 35 35.44 -8.77 7.98
CA SER A 35 35.73 -9.34 6.67
C SER A 35 36.83 -8.56 5.96
N ASP A 36 37.35 -9.13 4.88
CA ASP A 36 38.18 -8.40 3.94
C ASP A 36 37.41 -7.22 3.31
N HIS A 37 38.18 -6.25 2.81
CA HIS A 37 37.65 -5.11 2.07
C HIS A 37 37.11 -5.55 0.71
N PHE A 38 35.89 -5.13 0.41
CA PHE A 38 35.23 -5.30 -0.88
C PHE A 38 35.01 -3.94 -1.54
N THR A 39 35.44 -3.80 -2.78
CA THR A 39 35.17 -2.59 -3.58
C THR A 39 34.05 -2.89 -4.57
N PRO A 40 32.82 -2.39 -4.35
CA PRO A 40 31.71 -2.63 -5.26
C PRO A 40 31.98 -1.96 -6.60
N SER A 41 31.75 -2.69 -7.69
CA SER A 41 31.85 -2.17 -9.05
C SER A 41 30.62 -1.38 -9.50
N SER A 42 29.49 -1.53 -8.81
CA SER A 42 28.23 -0.87 -9.13
C SER A 42 27.32 -0.70 -7.91
N GLY A 43 26.27 0.10 -8.09
CA GLY A 43 25.24 0.34 -7.08
C GLY A 43 25.51 1.55 -6.20
N VAL A 44 24.56 1.80 -5.29
CA VAL A 44 24.64 2.85 -4.27
C VAL A 44 24.76 2.19 -2.89
N PRO A 45 25.41 2.83 -1.90
CA PRO A 45 25.60 2.23 -0.59
C PRO A 45 24.27 1.90 0.11
N GLN A 46 24.02 0.64 0.45
CA GLN A 46 22.79 0.26 1.16
C GLN A 46 22.78 0.87 2.57
N GLY A 47 21.63 1.42 2.98
CA GLY A 47 21.47 2.09 4.27
C GLY A 47 21.93 3.55 4.30
N ALA A 48 22.55 4.05 3.22
CA ALA A 48 22.91 5.46 3.14
C ALA A 48 21.72 6.33 2.70
N VAL A 49 21.62 7.53 3.27
CA VAL A 49 20.44 8.41 3.18
C VAL A 49 20.10 8.81 1.74
N LEU A 50 21.10 9.04 0.89
CA LEU A 50 20.89 9.47 -0.50
C LEU A 50 20.63 8.33 -1.48
N SER A 51 20.95 7.09 -1.10
CA SER A 51 20.87 5.94 -1.99
C SER A 51 19.46 5.72 -2.57
N PRO A 52 18.36 5.82 -1.79
CA PRO A 52 17.01 5.71 -2.34
C PRO A 52 16.68 6.78 -3.38
N LEU A 53 17.11 8.03 -3.15
CA LEU A 53 16.88 9.13 -4.08
C LEU A 53 17.65 8.92 -5.39
N LEU A 54 18.93 8.57 -5.28
CA LEU A 54 19.76 8.30 -6.45
C LEU A 54 19.21 7.12 -7.27
N PHE A 55 18.75 6.07 -6.61
CA PHE A 55 18.10 4.95 -7.29
C PHE A 55 16.79 5.38 -7.97
N ALA A 56 15.95 6.17 -7.30
CA ALA A 56 14.70 6.69 -7.88
C ALA A 56 14.97 7.53 -9.14
N LEU A 57 15.97 8.43 -9.10
CA LEU A 57 16.39 9.22 -10.26
C LEU A 57 16.93 8.34 -11.38
N PHE A 58 17.70 7.30 -11.05
CA PHE A 58 18.27 6.37 -12.02
C PHE A 58 17.20 5.61 -12.80
N VAL A 59 16.19 5.09 -12.12
CA VAL A 59 15.11 4.31 -12.75
C VAL A 59 13.99 5.18 -13.34
N ASN A 60 13.99 6.50 -13.10
CA ASN A 60 12.91 7.40 -13.53
C ASN A 60 12.71 7.39 -15.06
N SER A 61 13.76 7.15 -15.85
CA SER A 61 13.66 7.04 -17.30
C SER A 61 12.74 5.90 -17.78
N ALA A 62 12.43 4.92 -16.93
CA ALA A 62 11.50 3.83 -17.24
C ALA A 62 10.10 4.35 -17.63
N THR A 63 9.67 5.49 -17.11
CA THR A 63 8.32 6.04 -17.37
C THR A 63 8.11 6.45 -18.82
N SER A 64 9.19 6.70 -19.57
CA SER A 64 9.15 7.04 -21.01
C SER A 64 9.33 5.84 -21.95
N VAL A 65 9.51 4.62 -21.41
CA VAL A 65 9.82 3.43 -22.22
C VAL A 65 8.57 2.81 -22.87
N LEU A 66 7.43 2.87 -22.17
CA LEU A 66 6.19 2.24 -22.60
C LEU A 66 5.42 3.13 -23.57
N GLN A 67 4.77 2.53 -24.57
CA GLN A 67 3.98 3.26 -25.56
C GLN A 67 2.47 3.21 -25.31
N HIS A 68 1.98 2.12 -24.72
CA HIS A 68 0.54 1.86 -24.59
C HIS A 68 0.12 1.64 -23.12
N ALA A 69 0.92 0.86 -22.39
CA ALA A 69 0.72 0.54 -20.99
C ALA A 69 1.15 1.69 -20.08
N LYS A 70 0.57 1.72 -18.88
CA LYS A 70 1.02 2.59 -17.80
C LYS A 70 2.01 1.85 -16.90
N LEU A 71 2.92 2.60 -16.28
CA LEU A 71 3.93 2.09 -15.36
C LEU A 71 3.71 2.62 -13.94
N LEU A 72 3.78 1.75 -12.94
CA LEU A 72 3.95 2.12 -11.54
C LEU A 72 5.30 1.59 -11.05
N ILE A 73 6.02 2.40 -10.29
CA ILE A 73 7.34 2.04 -9.73
C ILE A 73 7.30 2.29 -8.23
N PHE A 74 7.77 1.31 -7.45
CA PHE A 74 8.04 1.48 -6.04
C PHE A 74 9.35 0.78 -5.69
N ALA A 75 10.41 1.55 -5.46
CA ALA A 75 11.76 1.01 -5.41
C ALA A 75 12.04 0.13 -6.64
N ASP A 76 12.46 -1.12 -6.46
CA ASP A 76 12.72 -2.10 -7.51
C ASP A 76 11.46 -2.78 -8.08
N ASP A 77 10.31 -2.66 -7.41
CA ASP A 77 9.06 -3.23 -7.87
C ASP A 77 8.42 -2.37 -8.97
N MET A 78 8.43 -2.87 -10.20
CA MET A 78 7.77 -2.25 -11.36
C MET A 78 6.49 -2.99 -11.77
N LYS A 79 5.46 -2.25 -12.17
CA LYS A 79 4.16 -2.80 -12.58
C LYS A 79 3.68 -2.12 -13.84
N ILE A 80 3.58 -2.90 -14.91
CA ILE A 80 2.94 -2.47 -16.15
C ILE A 80 1.46 -2.88 -16.12
N PHE A 81 0.57 -1.97 -16.50
CA PHE A 81 -0.85 -2.27 -16.57
C PHE A 81 -1.50 -1.63 -17.80
N PHE A 82 -2.40 -2.39 -18.43
CA PHE A 82 -3.05 -2.01 -19.67
C PHE A 82 -4.47 -2.59 -19.73
N ARG A 83 -5.40 -1.87 -20.36
CA ARG A 83 -6.79 -2.33 -20.51
C ARG A 83 -6.90 -3.21 -21.74
N ILE A 84 -7.11 -4.50 -21.54
CA ILE A 84 -7.27 -5.48 -22.62
C ILE A 84 -8.75 -5.59 -23.03
N LYS A 85 -9.06 -5.34 -24.30
CA LYS A 85 -10.38 -5.56 -24.93
C LYS A 85 -10.33 -6.55 -26.09
N SER A 86 -9.14 -6.81 -26.63
CA SER A 86 -8.90 -7.66 -27.79
C SER A 86 -7.57 -8.42 -27.67
N ILE A 87 -7.33 -9.39 -28.54
CA ILE A 87 -6.03 -10.09 -28.64
C ILE A 87 -4.94 -9.11 -29.09
N SER A 88 -5.26 -8.14 -29.95
CA SER A 88 -4.33 -7.08 -30.37
C SER A 88 -3.78 -6.30 -29.17
N ASP A 89 -4.62 -5.99 -28.18
CA ASP A 89 -4.18 -5.30 -26.96
C ASP A 89 -3.18 -6.14 -26.15
N CYS A 90 -3.29 -7.48 -26.18
CA CYS A 90 -2.32 -8.36 -25.54
C CYS A 90 -0.94 -8.25 -26.22
N HIS A 91 -0.91 -8.18 -27.56
CA HIS A 91 0.34 -7.98 -28.30
C HIS A 91 0.96 -6.61 -28.00
N LEU A 92 0.16 -5.55 -27.87
CA LEU A 92 0.66 -4.23 -27.45
C LEU A 92 1.31 -4.28 -26.06
N LEU A 93 0.67 -4.95 -25.10
CA LEU A 93 1.23 -5.11 -23.76
C LEU A 93 2.51 -5.99 -23.76
N GLN A 94 2.56 -7.05 -24.57
CA GLN A 94 3.76 -7.87 -24.75
C GLN A 94 4.92 -7.07 -25.35
N ASN A 95 4.65 -6.18 -26.31
CA ASN A 95 5.66 -5.30 -26.88
C ASN A 95 6.19 -4.29 -25.85
N ASP A 96 5.31 -3.69 -25.05
CA ASP A 96 5.72 -2.79 -23.96
C ASP A 96 6.52 -3.52 -22.86
N LEU A 97 6.15 -4.77 -22.54
CA LEU A 97 6.94 -5.64 -21.66
C LEU A 97 8.35 -5.84 -22.22
N GLN A 98 8.49 -6.14 -23.52
CA GLN A 98 9.81 -6.32 -24.15
C GLN A 98 10.64 -5.04 -24.16
N ARG A 99 10.01 -3.87 -24.40
CA ARG A 99 10.69 -2.57 -24.30
C ARG A 99 11.25 -2.34 -22.89
N LEU A 100 10.48 -2.67 -21.85
CA LEU A 100 10.93 -2.54 -20.47
C LEU A 100 12.09 -3.48 -20.15
N VAL A 101 12.05 -4.73 -20.64
CA VAL A 101 13.15 -5.70 -20.49
C VAL A 101 14.44 -5.15 -21.11
N THR A 102 14.38 -4.73 -22.38
CA THR A 102 15.54 -4.20 -23.10
C THR A 102 16.07 -2.91 -22.46
N TRP A 103 15.19 -2.05 -21.96
CA TRP A 103 15.60 -0.88 -21.18
C TRP A 103 16.38 -1.29 -19.92
N GLY A 104 15.84 -2.23 -19.13
CA GLY A 104 16.49 -2.74 -17.92
C GLY A 104 17.86 -3.35 -18.21
N GLU A 105 17.96 -4.18 -19.23
CA GLU A 105 19.22 -4.78 -19.70
C GLU A 105 20.26 -3.71 -20.09
N SER A 106 19.85 -2.64 -20.79
CA SER A 106 20.76 -1.56 -21.17
C SER A 106 21.30 -0.76 -19.98
N LEU A 107 20.61 -0.80 -18.83
CA LEU A 107 21.06 -0.20 -17.56
C LEU A 107 21.75 -1.19 -16.61
N GLY A 108 21.90 -2.46 -17.01
CA GLY A 108 22.42 -3.52 -16.12
C GLY A 108 21.44 -3.94 -15.01
N LEU A 109 20.16 -3.62 -15.14
CA LEU A 109 19.07 -3.97 -14.23
C LEU A 109 18.30 -5.19 -14.76
N ALA A 110 18.92 -6.37 -14.69
CA ALA A 110 18.28 -7.60 -15.14
C ALA A 110 17.02 -7.93 -14.32
N LEU A 111 15.91 -8.22 -15.00
CA LEU A 111 14.66 -8.60 -14.34
C LEU A 111 14.76 -10.01 -13.74
N ASN A 112 14.28 -10.16 -12.51
CA ASN A 112 14.12 -11.47 -11.90
C ASN A 112 12.82 -12.12 -12.38
N ILE A 113 12.90 -12.83 -13.53
CA ILE A 113 11.74 -13.46 -14.19
C ILE A 113 10.95 -14.37 -13.23
N THR A 114 11.62 -15.07 -12.29
CA THR A 114 10.95 -15.96 -11.32
C THR A 114 10.05 -15.22 -10.33
N LYS A 115 10.31 -13.94 -10.09
CA LYS A 115 9.47 -13.05 -9.26
C LYS A 115 8.41 -12.32 -10.09
N CYS A 116 8.54 -12.29 -11.42
CA CYS A 116 7.57 -11.67 -12.31
C CYS A 116 6.34 -12.55 -12.47
N SER A 117 5.16 -11.94 -12.39
CA SER A 117 3.89 -12.62 -12.57
C SER A 117 2.88 -11.73 -13.28
N VAL A 118 1.89 -12.36 -13.90
CA VAL A 118 0.81 -11.68 -14.62
C VAL A 118 -0.51 -11.97 -13.92
N MET A 119 -1.32 -10.93 -13.74
CA MET A 119 -2.67 -11.08 -13.20
C MET A 119 -3.66 -10.23 -13.99
N THR A 120 -4.76 -10.87 -14.40
CA THR A 120 -5.88 -10.19 -15.06
C THR A 120 -6.96 -9.85 -14.04
N PHE A 121 -7.28 -8.56 -13.90
CA PHE A 121 -8.42 -8.09 -13.11
C PHE A 121 -9.65 -7.93 -13.98
N CYS A 122 -10.71 -8.69 -13.70
CA CYS A 122 -11.96 -8.61 -14.44
C CYS A 122 -13.15 -9.10 -13.61
N ARG A 123 -14.34 -8.74 -14.07
CA ARG A 123 -15.62 -9.22 -13.49
C ARG A 123 -16.36 -10.19 -14.40
N ILE A 124 -15.99 -10.22 -15.67
CA ILE A 124 -16.58 -11.12 -16.66
C ILE A 124 -15.91 -12.48 -16.59
N ASN A 125 -16.67 -13.53 -16.92
CA ASN A 125 -16.19 -14.91 -16.95
C ASN A 125 -15.37 -15.18 -18.22
N ALA A 126 -15.77 -14.61 -19.36
CA ALA A 126 -15.08 -14.74 -20.64
C ALA A 126 -13.85 -13.81 -20.70
N VAL A 127 -12.72 -14.29 -20.19
CA VAL A 127 -11.45 -13.56 -20.23
C VAL A 127 -10.63 -13.97 -21.44
N ILE A 128 -10.07 -12.95 -22.10
CA ILE A 128 -9.05 -13.15 -23.13
C ILE A 128 -7.82 -13.75 -22.44
N LYS A 129 -7.50 -14.99 -22.80
CA LYS A 129 -6.32 -15.70 -22.31
C LYS A 129 -5.16 -15.38 -23.24
N HIS A 130 -4.05 -14.92 -22.67
CA HIS A 130 -2.81 -14.69 -23.38
C HIS A 130 -1.63 -15.01 -22.46
N THR A 131 -0.60 -15.64 -23.00
CA THR A 131 0.63 -15.96 -22.29
C THR A 131 1.65 -14.89 -22.61
N TYR A 132 2.06 -14.13 -21.61
CA TYR A 132 3.15 -13.17 -21.75
C TYR A 132 4.48 -13.84 -21.45
N SER A 133 5.55 -13.45 -22.14
CA SER A 133 6.88 -14.03 -21.98
C SER A 133 7.98 -12.96 -21.94
N VAL A 134 9.11 -13.30 -21.32
CA VAL A 134 10.35 -12.52 -21.31
C VAL A 134 11.46 -13.44 -21.76
N ASN A 135 12.22 -13.07 -22.79
CA ASN A 135 13.31 -13.89 -23.35
C ASN A 135 12.85 -15.34 -23.64
N ASN A 136 11.69 -15.49 -24.29
CA ASN A 136 11.00 -16.77 -24.57
C ASN A 136 10.58 -17.59 -23.34
N THR A 137 10.76 -17.08 -22.12
CA THR A 137 10.30 -17.72 -20.88
C THR A 137 8.91 -17.20 -20.52
N PRO A 138 7.88 -18.06 -20.42
CA PRO A 138 6.53 -17.62 -20.08
C PRO A 138 6.47 -17.13 -18.62
N LEU A 139 5.78 -16.01 -18.41
CA LEU A 139 5.52 -15.48 -17.07
C LEU A 139 4.44 -16.29 -16.36
N THR A 140 4.57 -16.39 -15.03
CA THR A 140 3.59 -17.11 -14.21
C THR A 140 2.28 -16.33 -14.13
N THR A 141 1.17 -16.93 -14.56
CA THR A 141 -0.16 -16.34 -14.42
C THR A 141 -0.74 -16.63 -13.03
N CYS A 142 -1.00 -15.57 -12.27
CA CYS A 142 -1.65 -15.65 -10.96
C CYS A 142 -3.18 -15.68 -11.10
N ASN A 143 -3.78 -16.85 -10.82
CA ASN A 143 -5.23 -17.03 -10.93
C ASN A 143 -6.02 -16.63 -9.68
N ASN A 144 -5.41 -16.71 -8.50
CA ASN A 144 -6.11 -16.50 -7.23
C ASN A 144 -5.95 -15.07 -6.71
N TYR A 145 -4.70 -14.68 -6.43
CA TYR A 145 -4.34 -13.37 -5.91
C TYR A 145 -2.89 -13.04 -6.27
N ILE A 146 -2.57 -11.74 -6.25
CA ILE A 146 -1.20 -11.21 -6.27
C ILE A 146 -0.95 -10.40 -5.01
N LYS A 147 0.29 -10.39 -4.53
CA LYS A 147 0.71 -9.52 -3.44
C LYS A 147 1.40 -8.28 -4.00
N ASP A 148 1.01 -7.11 -3.50
CA ASP A 148 1.56 -5.84 -3.93
C ASP A 148 1.62 -4.87 -2.75
N LEU A 149 2.82 -4.37 -2.40
CA LEU A 149 3.06 -3.41 -1.31
C LEU A 149 2.37 -3.76 0.03
N GLY A 150 2.25 -5.06 0.32
CA GLY A 150 1.59 -5.59 1.52
C GLY A 150 0.08 -5.90 1.36
N PHE A 151 -0.52 -5.57 0.22
CA PHE A 151 -1.91 -5.88 -0.11
C PHE A 151 -2.04 -7.21 -0.83
N THR A 152 -3.20 -7.86 -0.67
CA THR A 152 -3.55 -9.08 -1.39
C THR A 152 -4.69 -8.76 -2.35
N LEU A 153 -4.38 -8.69 -3.64
CA LEU A 153 -5.32 -8.31 -4.68
C LEU A 153 -5.85 -9.55 -5.37
N THR A 154 -7.16 -9.76 -5.31
CA THR A 154 -7.88 -10.85 -5.97
C THR A 154 -8.38 -10.40 -7.34
N ARG A 155 -8.71 -11.35 -8.22
CA ARG A 155 -9.15 -11.07 -9.60
C ARG A 155 -10.37 -10.13 -9.69
N ASN A 156 -11.26 -10.22 -8.72
CA ASN A 156 -12.46 -9.38 -8.62
C ASN A 156 -12.23 -8.10 -7.78
N LEU A 157 -11.00 -7.87 -7.30
CA LEU A 157 -10.60 -6.78 -6.41
C LEU A 157 -11.45 -6.71 -5.13
N CYS A 158 -11.90 -7.87 -4.64
CA CYS A 158 -12.64 -7.96 -3.38
C CYS A 158 -11.66 -7.98 -2.20
N PRO A 159 -11.81 -7.08 -1.21
CA PRO A 159 -10.86 -6.96 -0.10
C PRO A 159 -11.00 -8.09 0.94
N ASN A 160 -12.05 -8.92 0.87
CA ASN A 160 -12.34 -9.92 1.91
C ASN A 160 -11.17 -10.88 2.17
N MET A 161 -10.48 -11.34 1.12
CA MET A 161 -9.32 -12.22 1.27
C MET A 161 -8.17 -11.50 1.98
N HIS A 162 -7.88 -10.25 1.58
CA HIS A 162 -6.88 -9.43 2.25
C HIS A 162 -7.23 -9.23 3.74
N ILE A 163 -8.47 -8.86 4.05
CA ILE A 163 -8.96 -8.66 5.41
C ILE A 163 -8.80 -9.94 6.24
N GLN A 164 -9.16 -11.10 5.69
CA GLN A 164 -8.98 -12.38 6.37
C GLN A 164 -7.50 -12.64 6.69
N LEU A 165 -6.60 -12.41 5.74
CA LEU A 165 -5.16 -12.62 5.92
C LEU A 165 -4.56 -11.69 6.98
N ILE A 166 -4.89 -10.39 6.95
CA ILE A 166 -4.39 -9.43 7.96
C ILE A 166 -4.98 -9.72 9.35
N CYS A 167 -6.25 -10.12 9.44
CA CYS A 167 -6.86 -10.52 10.72
C CYS A 167 -6.18 -11.77 11.28
N CYS A 168 -5.91 -12.77 10.44
CA CYS A 168 -5.15 -13.97 10.85
C CYS A 168 -3.74 -13.60 11.32
N LYS A 169 -3.03 -12.73 10.59
CA LYS A 169 -1.70 -12.25 10.99
C LYS A 169 -1.73 -11.51 12.33
N ALA A 170 -2.68 -10.59 12.49
CA ALA A 170 -2.87 -9.82 13.72
C ALA A 170 -3.24 -10.72 14.91
N LEU A 171 -4.10 -11.72 14.72
CA LEU A 171 -4.46 -12.69 15.77
C LEU A 171 -3.30 -13.58 16.19
N LYS A 172 -2.46 -14.01 15.25
CA LYS A 172 -1.23 -14.78 15.56
C LYS A 172 -0.29 -13.95 16.42
N LEU A 173 -0.07 -12.68 16.05
CA LEU A 173 0.77 -11.77 16.80
C LEU A 173 0.18 -11.44 18.18
N LEU A 174 -1.13 -11.22 18.27
CA LEU A 174 -1.82 -11.06 19.55
C LEU A 174 -1.66 -12.29 20.44
N GLY A 175 -1.79 -13.50 19.89
CA GLY A 175 -1.57 -14.74 20.63
C GLY A 175 -0.12 -14.91 21.09
N PHE A 176 0.86 -14.43 20.32
CA PHE A 176 2.25 -14.36 20.76
C PHE A 176 2.42 -13.36 21.91
N ILE A 177 1.91 -12.13 21.76
CA ILE A 177 1.94 -11.09 22.80
C ILE A 177 1.35 -11.60 24.12
N ASN A 178 0.15 -12.17 24.06
CA ASN A 178 -0.54 -12.69 25.25
C ASN A 178 0.27 -13.77 26.00
N ARG A 179 1.15 -14.51 25.30
CA ARG A 179 2.03 -15.52 25.90
C ARG A 179 3.29 -14.94 26.52
N ILE A 180 3.83 -13.86 25.97
CA ILE A 180 5.06 -13.23 26.50
C ILE A 180 4.76 -12.16 27.56
N SER A 181 3.54 -11.61 27.57
CA SER A 181 3.13 -10.58 28.52
C SER A 181 2.36 -11.16 29.71
N THR A 182 2.69 -12.39 30.15
CA THR A 182 1.94 -13.08 31.21
C THR A 182 1.97 -12.32 32.52
N ASP A 183 3.10 -11.67 32.81
CA ASP A 183 3.39 -11.03 34.09
C ASP A 183 3.05 -9.53 34.06
N TYR A 184 2.45 -9.06 32.96
CA TYR A 184 2.11 -7.66 32.78
C TYR A 184 0.73 -7.39 33.37
N HIS A 185 0.70 -6.70 34.51
CA HIS A 185 -0.51 -6.36 35.25
C HIS A 185 -0.86 -4.87 35.20
N LEU A 186 -0.36 -4.18 34.18
CA LEU A 186 -0.61 -2.75 33.97
C LEU A 186 -1.26 -2.51 32.60
N ILE A 187 -2.16 -1.52 32.56
CA ILE A 187 -2.85 -1.10 31.33
C ILE A 187 -1.84 -0.65 30.27
N THR A 188 -0.89 0.20 30.66
CA THR A 188 0.03 0.87 29.73
C THR A 188 0.87 -0.11 28.90
N PRO A 189 1.59 -1.09 29.46
CA PRO A 189 2.38 -2.04 28.67
C PRO A 189 1.52 -2.88 27.70
N LEU A 190 0.38 -3.39 28.16
CA LEU A 190 -0.54 -4.18 27.33
C LEU A 190 -1.10 -3.35 26.16
N LYS A 191 -1.53 -2.12 26.46
CA LYS A 191 -1.99 -1.16 25.44
C LYS A 191 -0.89 -0.87 24.43
N THR A 192 0.32 -0.59 24.91
CA THR A 192 1.47 -0.26 24.05
C THR A 192 1.77 -1.40 23.10
N LEU A 193 1.89 -2.64 23.59
CA LEU A 193 2.14 -3.81 22.75
C LEU A 193 1.05 -4.01 21.68
N PHE A 194 -0.22 -3.89 22.05
CA PHE A 194 -1.30 -3.98 21.06
C PHE A 194 -1.22 -2.86 20.02
N CYS A 195 -1.04 -1.62 20.48
CA CYS A 195 -1.04 -0.42 19.64
C CYS A 195 0.16 -0.32 18.71
N SER A 196 1.32 -0.85 19.09
CA SER A 196 2.56 -0.78 18.31
C SER A 196 2.78 -2.00 17.42
N LEU A 197 2.24 -3.18 17.77
CA LEU A 197 2.51 -4.41 17.03
C LEU A 197 1.28 -4.96 16.29
N VAL A 198 0.12 -5.03 16.95
CA VAL A 198 -1.08 -5.68 16.38
C VAL A 198 -1.89 -4.70 15.54
N ARG A 199 -2.20 -3.53 16.10
CA ARG A 199 -3.06 -2.53 15.47
C ARG A 199 -2.54 -2.03 14.12
N PRO A 200 -1.22 -1.79 13.91
CA PRO A 200 -0.73 -1.35 12.61
C PRO A 200 -1.02 -2.34 11.48
N ILE A 201 -1.06 -3.65 11.75
CA ILE A 201 -1.42 -4.67 10.76
C ILE A 201 -2.86 -4.48 10.27
N LEU A 202 -3.75 -4.01 11.15
CA LEU A 202 -5.17 -3.78 10.86
C LEU A 202 -5.44 -2.37 10.31
N GLU A 203 -4.46 -1.46 10.35
CA GLU A 203 -4.65 -0.06 9.95
C GLU A 203 -3.89 0.32 8.68
N TYR A 204 -2.89 -0.47 8.30
CA TYR A 204 -2.10 -0.24 7.10
C TYR A 204 -2.96 -0.23 5.82
N GLY A 205 -3.03 0.92 5.18
CA GLY A 205 -3.73 1.11 3.91
C GLY A 205 -5.25 0.95 3.96
N THR A 206 -5.88 1.15 5.12
CA THR A 206 -7.34 1.03 5.31
C THR A 206 -8.17 1.78 4.27
N ILE A 207 -7.69 2.93 3.80
CA ILE A 207 -8.33 3.75 2.76
C ILE A 207 -8.58 2.96 1.47
N LEU A 208 -7.76 1.94 1.16
CA LEU A 208 -7.95 1.09 -0.02
C LEU A 208 -9.01 0.02 0.21
N TRP A 209 -8.94 -0.70 1.34
CA TRP A 209 -9.67 -1.96 1.54
C TRP A 209 -10.83 -1.90 2.54
N ASP A 210 -11.13 -0.75 3.15
CA ASP A 210 -12.15 -0.59 4.18
C ASP A 210 -13.47 -1.32 3.85
N PRO A 211 -13.89 -2.32 4.65
CA PRO A 211 -14.93 -3.25 4.23
C PRO A 211 -16.32 -2.61 4.13
N SER A 212 -17.02 -2.99 3.07
CA SER A 212 -18.45 -2.69 2.90
C SER A 212 -19.38 -3.69 3.60
N THR A 213 -18.91 -4.91 3.88
CA THR A 213 -19.75 -5.98 4.45
C THR A 213 -19.67 -6.02 5.99
N ALA A 214 -20.81 -6.29 6.63
CA ALA A 214 -20.89 -6.41 8.09
C ALA A 214 -20.00 -7.56 8.64
N SER A 215 -19.89 -8.65 7.89
CA SER A 215 -19.03 -9.79 8.24
C SER A 215 -17.55 -9.38 8.29
N ALA A 216 -17.04 -8.70 7.26
CA ALA A 216 -15.65 -8.26 7.23
C ALA A 216 -15.35 -7.18 8.29
N ARG A 217 -16.27 -6.24 8.53
CA ARG A 217 -16.16 -5.28 9.65
C ARG A 217 -16.06 -5.99 10.99
N SER A 218 -16.96 -6.94 11.24
CA SER A 218 -16.96 -7.73 12.48
C SER A 218 -15.70 -8.56 12.66
N MET A 219 -15.13 -9.06 11.55
CA MET A 219 -13.87 -9.81 11.57
C MET A 219 -12.71 -8.97 12.12
N ILE A 220 -12.62 -7.71 11.70
CA ILE A 220 -11.59 -6.77 12.15
C ILE A 220 -11.82 -6.38 13.61
N GLU A 221 -13.05 -5.96 13.97
CA GLU A 221 -13.37 -5.58 15.35
C GLU A 221 -13.11 -6.71 16.35
N ARG A 222 -13.32 -7.95 15.93
CA ARG A 222 -13.06 -9.13 16.76
C ARG A 222 -11.60 -9.24 17.21
N VAL A 223 -10.64 -8.73 16.45
CA VAL A 223 -9.22 -8.75 16.87
C VAL A 223 -9.02 -7.84 18.09
N GLN A 224 -9.52 -6.61 18.03
CA GLN A 224 -9.47 -5.69 19.18
C GLN A 224 -10.29 -6.21 20.36
N ARG A 225 -11.50 -6.77 20.12
CA ARG A 225 -12.32 -7.37 21.20
C ARG A 225 -11.61 -8.53 21.89
N LYS A 226 -10.87 -9.37 21.16
CA LYS A 226 -10.06 -10.44 21.76
C LYS A 226 -8.94 -9.89 22.63
N PHE A 227 -8.28 -8.81 22.20
CA PHE A 227 -7.29 -8.11 23.03
C PHE A 227 -7.93 -7.57 24.30
N LEU A 228 -9.02 -6.80 24.18
CA LEU A 228 -9.72 -6.21 25.33
C LEU A 228 -10.21 -7.27 26.32
N ARG A 229 -10.73 -8.40 25.83
CA ARG A 229 -11.13 -9.53 26.68
C ARG A 229 -9.97 -10.11 27.47
N HIS A 230 -8.83 -10.32 26.82
CA HIS A 230 -7.64 -10.83 27.47
C HIS A 230 -7.09 -9.84 28.50
N ALA A 231 -7.06 -8.55 28.15
CA ALA A 231 -6.58 -7.50 29.02
C ALA A 231 -7.48 -7.32 30.25
N ALA A 232 -8.81 -7.38 30.06
CA ALA A 232 -9.78 -7.36 31.16
C ALA A 232 -9.55 -8.51 32.14
N PHE A 233 -9.35 -9.73 31.62
CA PHE A 233 -9.01 -10.90 32.45
C PHE A 233 -7.70 -10.70 33.22
N LYS A 234 -6.64 -10.22 32.56
CA LYS A 234 -5.32 -10.03 33.18
C LYS A 234 -5.30 -8.96 34.28
N LEU A 235 -6.17 -7.97 34.17
CA LEU A 235 -6.26 -6.84 35.09
C LEU A 235 -7.41 -6.97 36.10
N ASN A 236 -8.12 -8.12 36.11
CA ASN A 236 -9.31 -8.35 36.93
C ASN A 236 -10.39 -7.25 36.77
N ILE A 237 -10.57 -6.75 35.54
CA ILE A 237 -11.60 -5.76 35.22
C ILE A 237 -12.85 -6.48 34.74
N PHE A 238 -14.01 -6.13 35.30
CA PHE A 238 -15.29 -6.66 34.83
C PHE A 238 -15.56 -6.29 33.37
N CYS A 239 -15.84 -7.30 32.54
CA CYS A 239 -16.21 -7.14 31.14
C CYS A 239 -17.60 -7.74 30.93
N PRO A 240 -18.64 -6.92 30.68
CA PRO A 240 -19.96 -7.45 30.40
C PRO A 240 -19.96 -8.34 29.15
N PRO A 241 -20.88 -9.32 29.05
CA PRO A 241 -21.03 -10.13 27.85
C PRO A 241 -21.33 -9.25 26.62
N HIS A 242 -20.51 -9.39 25.58
CA HIS A 242 -20.65 -8.69 24.29
C HIS A 242 -20.56 -7.15 24.30
N ASP A 243 -20.39 -6.53 25.47
CA ASP A 243 -20.13 -5.09 25.59
C ASP A 243 -18.68 -4.86 26.07
N TYR A 244 -17.86 -4.34 25.15
CA TYR A 244 -16.46 -4.04 25.39
C TYR A 244 -16.23 -2.54 25.61
N THR A 245 -17.27 -1.71 25.56
CA THR A 245 -17.17 -0.26 25.68
C THR A 245 -16.57 0.19 27.02
N PRO A 246 -16.81 -0.47 28.18
CA PRO A 246 -16.16 -0.08 29.42
C PRO A 246 -14.64 -0.29 29.38
N ILE A 247 -14.19 -1.43 28.86
CA ILE A 247 -12.75 -1.74 28.72
C ILE A 247 -12.11 -0.79 27.72
N GLN A 248 -12.79 -0.47 26.61
CA GLN A 248 -12.30 0.52 25.65
C GLN A 248 -12.06 1.89 26.28
N ARG A 249 -12.97 2.36 27.14
CA ARG A 249 -12.81 3.62 27.86
C ARG A 249 -11.61 3.58 28.82
N ILE A 250 -11.48 2.50 29.60
CA ILE A 250 -10.36 2.30 30.53
C ILE A 250 -9.01 2.29 29.79
N PHE A 251 -8.95 1.60 28.64
CA PHE A 251 -7.74 1.57 27.81
C PHE A 251 -7.58 2.82 26.93
N SER A 252 -8.57 3.72 26.90
CA SER A 252 -8.66 4.84 25.95
C SER A 252 -8.37 4.39 24.51
N LEU A 253 -9.13 3.39 24.06
CA LEU A 253 -9.06 2.81 22.72
C LEU A 253 -10.38 3.01 21.98
N GLU A 254 -10.32 3.80 20.91
CA GLU A 254 -11.39 3.92 19.91
C GLU A 254 -11.69 2.57 19.26
N SER A 255 -12.89 2.40 18.70
CA SER A 255 -13.17 1.22 17.88
C SER A 255 -12.32 1.25 16.60
N LEU A 256 -12.01 0.08 16.02
CA LEU A 256 -11.28 0.09 14.75
C LEU A 256 -12.15 0.68 13.63
N ALA A 257 -13.48 0.69 13.78
CA ALA A 257 -14.41 1.34 12.86
C ALA A 257 -14.25 2.86 12.87
N ASP A 258 -14.23 3.48 14.04
CA ASP A 258 -14.04 4.93 14.19
C ASP A 258 -12.66 5.36 13.66
N ARG A 259 -11.65 4.51 13.86
CA ARG A 259 -10.30 4.76 13.35
C ARG A 259 -10.22 4.67 11.82
N ARG A 260 -10.88 3.69 11.21
CA ARG A 260 -11.00 3.62 9.74
C ARG A 260 -11.78 4.81 9.18
N HIS A 261 -12.86 5.20 9.84
CA HIS A 261 -13.65 6.38 9.49
C HIS A 261 -12.80 7.66 9.53
N SER A 262 -12.05 7.86 10.62
CA SER A 262 -11.13 8.99 10.78
C SER A 262 -10.00 8.97 9.74
N ALA A 263 -9.46 7.79 9.40
CA ALA A 263 -8.42 7.64 8.38
C ALA A 263 -8.95 8.01 6.98
N ASN A 264 -10.20 7.65 6.66
CA ASN A 264 -10.86 8.08 5.42
C ASN A 264 -10.96 9.62 5.37
N LEU A 265 -11.51 10.26 6.41
CA LEU A 265 -11.63 11.73 6.45
C LEU A 265 -10.28 12.44 6.38
N THR A 266 -9.29 11.96 7.14
CA THR A 266 -7.92 12.51 7.16
C THR A 266 -7.27 12.42 5.80
N PHE A 267 -7.42 11.28 5.11
CA PHE A 267 -6.87 11.12 3.75
C PHE A 267 -7.49 12.11 2.78
N LEU A 268 -8.83 12.27 2.80
CA LEU A 268 -9.51 13.22 1.93
C LEU A 268 -9.10 14.67 2.22
N SER A 269 -9.05 15.07 3.49
CA SER A 269 -8.59 16.41 3.89
C SER A 269 -7.14 16.67 3.46
N ASN A 270 -6.25 15.69 3.63
CA ASN A 270 -4.87 15.80 3.19
C ASN A 270 -4.72 15.86 1.65
N LEU A 271 -5.58 15.16 0.92
CA LEU A 271 -5.64 15.23 -0.54
C LEU A 271 -6.09 16.61 -1.03
N LEU A 272 -7.08 17.20 -0.35
CA LEU A 272 -7.64 18.52 -0.69
C LEU A 272 -6.72 19.69 -0.31
N SER A 273 -5.99 19.54 0.81
CA SER A 273 -5.02 20.54 1.30
C SER A 273 -3.63 20.37 0.70
N SER A 274 -3.47 19.54 -0.34
CA SER A 274 -2.20 19.25 -1.01
C SER A 274 -1.08 18.70 -0.10
N LYS A 275 -1.44 18.16 1.08
CA LYS A 275 -0.51 17.38 1.93
C LYS A 275 -0.21 16.00 1.34
N ILE A 276 -1.13 15.49 0.52
CA ILE A 276 -0.90 14.30 -0.32
C ILE A 276 -0.94 14.76 -1.77
N ASP A 277 0.20 14.61 -2.45
CA ASP A 277 0.28 14.88 -3.88
C ASP A 277 -0.21 13.66 -4.68
N SER A 278 -1.43 13.76 -5.20
CA SER A 278 -1.99 12.74 -6.08
C SER A 278 -3.02 13.35 -7.04
N PRO A 279 -2.56 13.96 -8.16
CA PRO A 279 -3.45 14.61 -9.12
C PRO A 279 -4.49 13.64 -9.72
N GLU A 280 -4.11 12.38 -9.94
CA GLU A 280 -5.03 11.35 -10.44
C GLU A 280 -6.16 11.04 -9.42
N SER A 281 -5.86 11.04 -8.12
CA SER A 281 -6.88 10.84 -7.09
C SER A 281 -7.75 12.08 -6.92
N LEU A 282 -7.13 13.26 -6.89
CA LEU A 282 -7.80 14.55 -6.73
C LEU A 282 -8.76 14.84 -7.88
N SER A 283 -8.37 14.55 -9.12
CA SER A 283 -9.24 14.72 -10.31
C SER A 283 -10.49 13.85 -10.30
N ARG A 284 -10.55 12.82 -9.44
CA ARG A 284 -11.73 11.98 -9.25
C ARG A 284 -12.66 12.48 -8.16
N VAL A 285 -12.24 13.48 -7.38
CA VAL A 285 -13.07 14.12 -6.36
C VAL A 285 -14.06 15.07 -7.06
N SER A 286 -15.34 14.90 -6.79
CA SER A 286 -16.42 15.67 -7.40
C SER A 286 -17.02 16.62 -6.37
N PHE A 287 -16.74 17.92 -6.47
CA PHE A 287 -17.33 18.92 -5.58
C PHE A 287 -18.80 19.16 -5.92
N ASN A 288 -19.60 19.39 -4.88
CA ASN A 288 -20.98 19.84 -5.04
C ASN A 288 -21.02 21.37 -4.97
N VAL A 289 -21.22 22.02 -6.12
CA VAL A 289 -21.31 23.48 -6.22
C VAL A 289 -22.73 23.84 -6.67
N PRO A 290 -23.68 24.04 -5.74
CA PRO A 290 -25.05 24.33 -6.11
C PRO A 290 -25.17 25.74 -6.72
N SER A 291 -25.97 25.87 -7.77
CA SER A 291 -26.20 27.16 -8.44
C SER A 291 -27.02 28.16 -7.61
N ARG A 292 -27.67 27.70 -6.55
CA ARG A 292 -28.48 28.49 -5.62
C ARG A 292 -28.15 28.07 -4.19
N ARG A 293 -28.33 28.98 -3.22
CA ARG A 293 -28.22 28.62 -1.80
C ARG A 293 -29.26 27.58 -1.43
N THR A 294 -28.79 26.38 -1.09
CA THR A 294 -29.60 25.29 -0.56
C THR A 294 -29.46 25.20 0.95
N ARG A 295 -30.47 24.62 1.63
CA ARG A 295 -30.37 24.28 3.07
C ARG A 295 -29.40 23.13 3.34
N SER A 296 -29.11 22.31 2.33
CA SER A 296 -28.09 21.25 2.38
C SER A 296 -26.74 21.82 1.98
N SER A 297 -25.72 21.56 2.80
CA SER A 297 -24.33 22.00 2.62
C SER A 297 -23.38 20.81 2.40
N VAL A 298 -23.83 19.76 1.71
CA VAL A 298 -22.96 18.60 1.43
C VAL A 298 -21.82 19.02 0.49
N PRO A 299 -20.54 18.75 0.83
CA PRO A 299 -19.38 19.24 0.10
C PRO A 299 -19.15 18.54 -1.25
N PHE A 300 -19.57 17.28 -1.40
CA PHE A 300 -19.26 16.47 -2.59
C PHE A 300 -20.51 15.97 -3.32
N ASN A 301 -20.40 15.89 -4.64
CA ASN A 301 -21.38 15.24 -5.49
C ASN A 301 -21.03 13.76 -5.62
N ILE A 302 -21.97 12.87 -5.26
CA ILE A 302 -21.74 11.42 -5.33
C ILE A 302 -22.26 10.91 -6.68
N PRO A 303 -21.38 10.37 -7.55
CA PRO A 303 -21.82 9.86 -8.85
C PRO A 303 -22.76 8.66 -8.69
N PHE A 304 -23.72 8.56 -9.61
CA PHE A 304 -24.62 7.42 -9.66
C PHE A 304 -23.83 6.11 -9.75
N SER A 305 -24.18 5.15 -8.92
CA SER A 305 -23.47 3.88 -8.80
C SER A 305 -24.39 2.71 -9.13
N SER A 306 -24.18 2.08 -10.28
CA SER A 306 -24.95 0.89 -10.72
C SER A 306 -24.57 -0.40 -9.99
N SER A 307 -23.50 -0.39 -9.18
CA SER A 307 -23.08 -1.54 -8.40
C SER A 307 -22.54 -1.15 -7.03
N ASN A 308 -22.74 -2.03 -6.04
CA ASN A 308 -22.15 -1.90 -4.71
C ASN A 308 -20.63 -1.78 -4.74
N TYR A 309 -19.97 -2.38 -5.73
CA TYR A 309 -18.52 -2.24 -5.83
C TYR A 309 -18.10 -0.82 -6.16
N TYR A 310 -18.72 -0.20 -7.16
CA TYR A 310 -18.37 1.17 -7.55
C TYR A 310 -18.71 2.15 -6.43
N LEU A 311 -19.88 1.95 -5.79
CA LEU A 311 -20.32 2.74 -4.62
C LEU A 311 -19.34 2.68 -3.43
N ASN A 312 -18.61 1.56 -3.29
CA ASN A 312 -17.64 1.34 -2.22
C ASN A 312 -16.18 1.46 -2.72
N SER A 313 -15.96 2.00 -3.92
CA SER A 313 -14.61 2.36 -4.37
C SER A 313 -14.01 3.45 -3.47
N PRO A 314 -12.68 3.51 -3.29
CA PRO A 314 -12.06 4.39 -2.29
C PRO A 314 -12.52 5.85 -2.37
N ILE A 315 -12.41 6.51 -3.52
CA ILE A 315 -12.77 7.94 -3.67
C ILE A 315 -14.26 8.19 -3.41
N ILE A 316 -15.15 7.34 -3.93
CA ILE A 316 -16.61 7.48 -3.70
C ILE A 316 -16.94 7.26 -2.24
N ARG A 317 -16.34 6.26 -1.59
CA ARG A 317 -16.51 6.01 -0.15
C ARG A 317 -16.05 7.22 0.67
N LEU A 318 -14.88 7.78 0.37
CA LEU A 318 -14.33 8.96 1.05
C LEU A 318 -15.29 10.14 0.99
N MET A 319 -15.77 10.49 -0.20
CA MET A 319 -16.74 11.59 -0.38
C MET A 319 -18.07 11.32 0.34
N ARG A 320 -18.57 10.08 0.30
CA ARG A 320 -19.80 9.70 1.01
C ARG A 320 -19.67 9.83 2.52
N ILE A 321 -18.56 9.36 3.08
CA ILE A 321 -18.26 9.46 4.50
C ILE A 321 -18.23 10.94 4.91
N ALA A 322 -17.53 11.78 4.15
CA ALA A 322 -17.43 13.22 4.41
C ALA A 322 -18.77 13.95 4.32
N ASN A 323 -19.64 13.60 3.36
CA ASN A 323 -20.98 14.19 3.26
C ASN A 323 -21.89 13.88 4.46
N THR A 324 -21.62 12.78 5.18
CA THR A 324 -22.41 12.36 6.35
C THR A 324 -21.77 12.76 7.68
N ASP A 325 -20.50 13.20 7.67
CA ASP A 325 -19.78 13.53 8.90
C ASP A 325 -19.93 15.02 9.22
N PRO A 326 -20.53 15.39 10.37
CA PRO A 326 -20.74 16.79 10.74
C PRO A 326 -19.45 17.53 11.09
N SER A 327 -18.36 16.83 11.39
CA SER A 327 -17.06 17.42 11.69
C SER A 327 -16.25 17.73 10.43
N PHE A 328 -16.65 17.20 9.28
CA PHE A 328 -15.94 17.45 8.03
C PHE A 328 -16.39 18.78 7.41
N SER A 329 -15.45 19.72 7.32
CA SER A 329 -15.60 20.98 6.60
C SER A 329 -14.48 21.15 5.58
N LEU A 330 -14.82 21.74 4.43
CA LEU A 330 -13.87 22.11 3.38
C LEU A 330 -13.02 23.32 3.78
#